data_AF-A0A1S3MZ69-F1
#
_entry.id   AF-A0A1S3MZ69-F1
#
_cell.length_a   1.000
_cell.length_b   1.000
_cell.length_c   1.000
_cell.angle_alpha   90.00
_cell.angle_beta   90.00
_cell.angle_gamma   90.00
#
_symmetry.space_group_name_H-M   'P 1'
#
loop_
_entity.id
_entity.type
_entity.pdbx_description
1 polymer ?
#
loop_
_entity_poly.entity_id
_entity_poly.type
_entity_poly.pdbx_seq_one_letter_code
_entity_poly.pdbx_strand_id
1 'polypeptide(L)'
;MMIHCLQAQQTENQIQEDFEKLHQFLRYEEAARMAVLREEEEKSRRMKKIDDMNRERAAILDTTRAIKKDLVSDDISFLQNYKDTLKRAQCTSPDPELVSGALINVAKHLGNLQVRV
;
A
#
# COMPACT_ATOMS: atom_id res chain seq x y z
N MET A 1 -26.35 -15.96 -56.50
CA MET A 1 -26.06 -16.81 -55.32
C MET A 1 -24.61 -16.69 -54.85
N MET A 2 -23.59 -16.86 -55.71
CA MET A 2 -22.16 -16.76 -55.30
C MET A 2 -21.72 -15.41 -54.69
N ILE A 3 -22.26 -14.27 -55.16
CA ILE A 3 -21.85 -12.93 -54.67
C ILE A 3 -22.27 -12.69 -53.20
N HIS A 4 -23.43 -13.21 -52.78
CA HIS A 4 -23.92 -13.03 -51.41
C HIS A 4 -23.12 -13.86 -50.39
N CYS A 5 -22.63 -15.04 -50.77
CA CYS A 5 -21.78 -15.85 -49.89
C CYS A 5 -20.42 -15.19 -49.64
N LEU A 6 -19.82 -14.55 -50.65
CA LEU A 6 -18.56 -13.81 -50.50
C LEU A 6 -18.73 -12.58 -49.60
N GLN A 7 -19.80 -11.81 -49.77
CA GLN A 7 -20.10 -10.64 -48.94
C GLN A 7 -20.33 -11.02 -47.46
N ALA A 8 -21.03 -12.12 -47.21
CA ALA A 8 -21.24 -12.63 -45.86
C ALA A 8 -19.89 -12.99 -45.19
N GLN A 9 -19.04 -13.76 -45.89
CA GLN A 9 -17.72 -14.14 -45.37
C GLN A 9 -16.81 -12.94 -45.09
N GLN A 10 -16.79 -11.94 -45.98
CA GLN A 10 -16.03 -10.71 -45.74
C GLN A 10 -16.53 -9.95 -44.51
N THR A 11 -17.85 -9.89 -44.33
CA THR A 11 -18.47 -9.24 -43.17
C THR A 11 -18.16 -10.00 -41.88
N GLU A 12 -18.20 -11.33 -41.90
CA GLU A 12 -17.83 -12.18 -40.76
C GLU A 12 -16.37 -11.94 -40.34
N ASN A 13 -15.44 -11.92 -41.30
CA ASN A 13 -14.04 -11.63 -41.02
C ASN A 13 -13.86 -10.23 -40.43
N GLN A 14 -14.55 -9.22 -40.96
CA GLN A 14 -14.47 -7.85 -40.43
C GLN A 14 -15.00 -7.78 -38.99
N ILE A 15 -16.11 -8.45 -38.69
CA ILE A 15 -16.65 -8.54 -37.33
C ILE A 15 -15.63 -9.19 -36.41
N GLN A 16 -15.02 -10.30 -36.81
CA GLN A 16 -13.99 -10.97 -36.00
C GLN A 16 -12.78 -10.06 -35.74
N GLU A 17 -12.28 -9.35 -36.76
CA GLU A 17 -11.17 -8.42 -36.61
C GLU A 17 -11.47 -7.27 -35.64
N ASP A 18 -12.69 -6.71 -35.70
CA ASP A 18 -13.05 -5.59 -34.84
C ASP A 18 -13.29 -6.03 -33.39
N PHE A 19 -13.85 -7.22 -33.17
CA PHE A 19 -13.92 -7.81 -31.84
C PHE A 19 -12.55 -8.17 -31.27
N GLU A 20 -11.61 -8.63 -32.10
CA GLU A 20 -10.24 -8.88 -31.66
C GLU A 20 -9.55 -7.59 -31.23
N LYS A 21 -9.69 -6.49 -31.99
CA LYS A 21 -9.20 -5.16 -31.59
C LYS A 21 -9.83 -4.70 -30.28
N LEU A 22 -11.14 -4.89 -30.11
CA LEU A 22 -11.84 -4.55 -28.87
C LEU A 22 -11.31 -5.37 -27.68
N HIS A 23 -11.09 -6.67 -27.86
CA HIS A 23 -10.51 -7.52 -26.81
C HIS A 23 -9.10 -7.07 -26.43
N GLN A 24 -8.27 -6.71 -27.41
CA GLN A 24 -6.93 -6.16 -27.14
C GLN A 24 -7.03 -4.85 -26.35
N PHE A 25 -7.89 -3.93 -26.78
CA PHE A 25 -8.13 -2.68 -26.07
C PHE A 25 -8.54 -2.91 -24.61
N LEU A 26 -9.49 -3.81 -24.36
CA LEU A 26 -9.97 -4.12 -23.01
C LEU A 26 -8.85 -4.71 -22.13
N ARG A 27 -7.99 -5.58 -22.67
CA ARG A 27 -6.83 -6.11 -21.93
C ARG A 27 -5.83 -5.00 -21.58
N TYR A 28 -5.57 -4.06 -22.49
CA TYR A 28 -4.72 -2.90 -22.20
C TYR A 28 -5.32 -2.01 -21.12
N GLU A 29 -6.62 -1.73 -21.19
CA GLU A 29 -7.31 -0.92 -20.20
C GLU A 29 -7.30 -1.59 -18.82
N GLU A 30 -7.58 -2.89 -18.75
CA GLU A 30 -7.48 -3.68 -17.52
C GLU A 30 -6.06 -3.63 -16.95
N ALA A 31 -5.03 -3.89 -17.77
CA ALA A 31 -3.64 -3.88 -17.35
C ALA A 31 -3.21 -2.49 -16.82
N ALA A 32 -3.61 -1.41 -17.49
CA ALA A 32 -3.32 -0.05 -17.08
C ALA A 32 -3.97 0.27 -15.71
N ARG A 33 -5.24 -0.09 -15.52
CA ARG A 33 -5.92 0.11 -14.23
C ARG A 33 -5.30 -0.72 -13.10
N MET A 34 -4.95 -1.98 -13.38
CA MET A 34 -4.24 -2.84 -12.42
C MET A 34 -2.87 -2.27 -12.04
N ALA A 35 -2.16 -1.62 -12.96
CA ALA A 35 -0.90 -0.94 -12.66
C ALA A 35 -1.10 0.23 -11.69
N VAL A 36 -2.09 1.10 -11.96
CA VAL A 36 -2.41 2.24 -11.09
C VAL A 36 -2.86 1.78 -9.69
N LEU A 37 -3.66 0.71 -9.62
CA LEU A 37 -4.07 0.10 -8.34
C LEU A 37 -2.87 -0.39 -7.52
N ARG A 38 -1.93 -1.11 -8.15
CA ARG A 38 -0.72 -1.60 -7.47
C ARG A 38 0.18 -0.47 -6.99
N GLU A 39 0.32 0.60 -7.77
CA GLU A 39 1.09 1.78 -7.36
C GLU A 39 0.46 2.46 -6.12
N GLU A 40 -0.88 2.57 -6.09
CA GLU A 40 -1.61 3.15 -4.95
C GLU A 40 -1.44 2.31 -3.68
N GLU A 41 -1.57 0.98 -3.79
CA GLU A 41 -1.33 0.05 -2.69
C GLU A 41 0.11 0.16 -2.16
N GLU A 42 1.09 0.17 -3.06
CA GLU A 42 2.50 0.26 -2.68
C GLU A 42 2.82 1.58 -1.99
N LYS A 43 2.30 2.70 -2.50
CA LYS A 43 2.43 4.02 -1.88
C LYS A 43 1.84 4.03 -0.47
N SER A 44 0.66 3.44 -0.29
CA SER A 44 0.01 3.35 1.02
C SER A 44 0.84 2.53 2.01
N ARG A 45 1.36 1.37 1.56
CA ARG A 45 2.26 0.52 2.36
C ARG A 45 3.54 1.25 2.76
N ARG A 46 4.18 1.98 1.84
CA ARG A 46 5.37 2.78 2.13
C ARG A 46 5.08 3.88 3.16
N MET A 47 3.96 4.60 3.03
CA MET A 47 3.57 5.65 3.97
C MET A 47 3.36 5.09 5.38
N LYS A 48 2.62 3.99 5.49
CA LYS A 48 2.41 3.30 6.77
C LYS A 48 3.72 2.89 7.43
N LYS A 49 4.67 2.33 6.65
CA LYS A 49 5.99 1.96 7.17
C LYS A 49 6.76 3.17 7.72
N ILE A 50 6.69 4.31 7.04
CA ILE A 50 7.31 5.57 7.50
C ILE A 50 6.67 6.03 8.82
N ASP A 51 5.35 5.98 8.94
CA ASP A 51 4.64 6.38 10.16
C ASP A 51 5.00 5.46 11.34
N ASP A 52 5.06 4.15 11.12
CA ASP A 52 5.44 3.18 12.14
C ASP A 52 6.89 3.42 12.62
N MET A 53 7.82 3.67 11.69
CA MET A 53 9.20 4.03 12.02
C MET A 53 9.30 5.37 12.79
N ASN A 54 8.48 6.35 12.43
CA ASN A 54 8.45 7.64 13.13
C ASN A 54 7.94 7.49 14.58
N ARG A 55 6.97 6.61 14.81
CA ARG A 55 6.47 6.27 16.16
C ARG A 55 7.53 5.55 16.99
N GLU A 56 8.21 4.56 16.42
CA GLU A 56 9.32 3.86 17.06
C GLU A 56 10.44 4.84 17.43
N ARG A 57 10.83 5.71 16.50
CA ARG A 57 11.81 6.78 16.77
C ARG A 57 11.38 7.67 17.94
N ALA A 58 10.11 8.09 17.99
CA ALA A 58 9.60 8.92 19.08
C ALA A 58 9.69 8.19 20.43
N ALA A 59 9.29 6.91 20.48
CA ALA A 59 9.38 6.07 21.68
C ALA A 59 10.82 5.90 22.17
N ILE A 60 11.78 5.69 21.25
CA ILE A 60 13.20 5.61 21.58
C ILE A 60 13.72 6.96 22.12
N LEU A 61 13.34 8.07 21.51
CA LEU A 61 13.72 9.42 21.97
C LEU A 61 13.18 9.71 23.37
N ASP A 62 11.93 9.34 23.65
CA ASP A 62 11.33 9.53 24.97
C ASP A 62 11.97 8.64 26.03
N THR A 63 12.29 7.39 25.67
CA THR A 63 13.03 6.45 26.54
C THR A 63 14.42 7.00 26.86
N THR A 64 15.14 7.47 25.83
CA THR A 64 16.48 8.08 26.00
C THR A 64 16.41 9.33 26.88
N ARG A 65 15.37 10.17 26.71
CA ARG A 65 15.16 11.35 27.55
C ARG A 65 14.89 10.98 29.01
N ALA A 66 14.08 9.94 29.25
CA ALA A 66 13.79 9.45 30.59
C ALA A 66 15.07 8.94 31.27
N ILE A 67 15.84 8.09 30.60
CA ILE A 67 17.11 7.58 31.12
C ILE A 67 18.08 8.73 31.41
N LYS A 68 18.21 9.70 30.50
CA LYS A 68 19.07 10.86 30.69
C LYS A 68 18.64 11.67 31.92
N LYS A 69 17.33 11.84 32.15
CA LYS A 69 16.78 12.53 33.33
C LYS A 69 17.16 11.81 34.63
N ASP A 70 17.09 10.48 34.65
CA ASP A 70 17.47 9.71 35.84
C ASP A 70 18.98 9.83 36.10
N LEU A 71 19.81 9.76 35.04
CA LEU A 71 21.27 9.85 35.16
C LEU A 71 21.76 11.21 35.65
N VAL A 72 21.01 12.29 35.44
CA VAL A 72 21.36 13.63 35.95
C VAL A 72 20.69 13.97 37.29
N SER A 73 19.93 13.03 37.87
CA SER A 73 19.36 13.20 39.20
C SER A 73 20.43 13.05 40.30
N ASP A 74 20.11 13.46 41.53
CA ASP A 74 21.02 13.26 42.66
C ASP A 74 21.25 11.77 42.95
N ASP A 75 22.37 11.45 43.59
CA ASP A 75 22.81 10.06 43.79
C ASP A 75 21.78 9.18 44.50
N ILE A 76 21.05 9.72 45.47
CA ILE A 76 20.04 8.96 46.23
C ILE A 76 18.84 8.67 45.32
N SER A 77 18.34 9.68 44.60
CA SER A 77 17.24 9.53 43.64
C SER A 77 17.58 8.56 42.51
N PHE A 78 18.81 8.63 41.98
CA PHE A 78 19.28 7.72 40.94
C PHE A 78 19.33 6.27 41.45
N LEU A 79 19.90 6.03 42.63
CA LEU A 79 20.00 4.69 43.22
C LEU A 79 18.61 4.09 43.51
N GLN A 80 17.64 4.90 43.94
CA GLN A 80 16.25 4.46 44.13
C GLN A 80 15.59 4.03 42.81
N ASN A 81 15.85 4.74 41.71
CA ASN A 81 15.25 4.49 40.40
C ASN A 81 16.05 3.54 39.49
N TYR A 82 17.25 3.13 39.89
CA TYR A 82 18.19 2.36 39.06
C TYR A 82 17.56 1.13 38.38
N LYS A 83 16.75 0.36 39.11
CA LYS A 83 16.07 -0.84 38.56
C LYS A 83 15.11 -0.49 37.42
N ASP A 84 14.41 0.63 37.52
CA ASP A 84 13.44 1.04 36.50
C ASP A 84 14.14 1.66 35.29
N THR A 85 15.24 2.40 35.52
CA THR A 85 16.14 2.85 34.45
C THR A 85 16.70 1.67 33.65
N LEU A 86 17.14 0.61 34.35
CA LEU A 86 17.66 -0.61 33.73
C LEU A 86 16.58 -1.32 32.89
N LYS A 87 15.36 -1.46 33.42
CA LYS A 87 14.22 -2.05 32.68
C LYS A 87 13.91 -1.25 31.41
N ARG A 88 13.82 0.09 31.50
CA ARG A 88 13.59 0.96 30.34
C ARG A 88 14.66 0.79 29.27
N ALA A 89 15.92 0.67 29.66
CA ALA A 89 17.04 0.48 28.74
C ALA A 89 17.03 -0.90 28.04
N GLN A 90 16.41 -1.90 28.67
CA GLN A 90 16.32 -3.27 28.15
C GLN A 90 15.05 -3.53 27.32
N CYS A 91 14.08 -2.61 27.32
CA CYS A 91 12.86 -2.79 26.53
C CYS A 91 13.17 -2.78 25.02
N THR A 92 12.97 -3.91 24.36
CA THR A 92 12.95 -4.02 22.90
C THR A 92 11.66 -3.41 22.36
N SER A 93 11.74 -2.53 21.37
CA SER A 93 10.54 -2.05 20.69
C SER A 93 9.81 -3.25 20.05
N PRO A 94 8.49 -3.39 20.23
CA PRO A 94 7.72 -4.37 19.47
C PRO A 94 7.92 -4.13 17.97
N ASP A 95 8.00 -5.21 17.19
CA ASP A 95 8.02 -5.09 15.73
C ASP A 95 6.76 -4.36 15.27
N PRO A 96 6.88 -3.38 14.36
CA PRO A 96 5.72 -2.69 13.83
C PRO A 96 4.84 -3.69 13.07
N GLU A 97 3.70 -4.05 13.65
CA GLU A 97 2.69 -4.84 12.98
C GLU A 97 2.19 -4.10 11.75
N LEU A 98 2.22 -4.79 10.60
CA LEU A 98 1.57 -4.33 9.38
C LEU A 98 0.04 -4.42 9.57
N VAL A 99 -0.54 -3.47 10.31
CA VAL A 99 -2.00 -3.32 10.37
C VAL A 99 -2.50 -3.05 8.95
N SER A 100 -3.14 -4.05 8.35
CA SER A 100 -3.72 -4.00 7.01
C SER A 100 -4.86 -2.98 6.99
N GLY A 101 -4.50 -1.71 6.78
CA GLY A 101 -5.41 -0.56 6.80
C GLY A 101 -5.17 0.38 5.62
N ALA A 102 -4.45 -0.08 4.59
CA ALA A 102 -4.27 0.67 3.36
C ALA A 102 -5.63 0.79 2.65
N LEU A 103 -6.33 1.91 2.87
CA LEU A 103 -7.60 2.22 2.24
C LEU A 103 -7.36 2.56 0.76
N ILE A 104 -7.42 1.52 -0.08
CA ILE A 104 -7.48 1.67 -1.53
C ILE A 104 -8.78 2.39 -1.87
N ASN A 105 -8.73 3.37 -2.78
CA ASN A 105 -9.93 4.00 -3.31
C ASN A 105 -10.64 3.08 -4.31
N VAL A 106 -11.40 2.12 -3.78
CA VAL A 106 -12.12 1.12 -4.57
C VAL A 106 -13.04 1.78 -5.62
N ALA A 107 -13.74 2.85 -5.26
CA ALA A 107 -14.65 3.56 -6.16
C ALA A 107 -13.93 4.20 -7.36
N LYS A 108 -12.70 4.70 -7.18
CA LYS A 108 -11.86 5.24 -8.27
C LYS A 108 -11.49 4.15 -9.28
N HIS A 109 -11.22 2.93 -8.82
CA HIS A 109 -10.79 1.82 -9.68
C HIS A 109 -11.96 1.09 -10.35
N LEU A 110 -13.10 0.99 -9.65
CA LEU A 110 -14.28 0.26 -10.13
C LEU A 110 -15.37 1.13 -10.77
N GLY A 111 -15.42 2.44 -10.47
CA GLY A 111 -16.51 3.34 -10.89
C GLY A 111 -16.66 3.51 -12.40
N ASN A 112 -15.59 3.24 -13.17
CA ASN A 112 -15.59 3.30 -14.63
C ASN A 112 -15.67 1.91 -15.30
N LEU A 113 -15.94 0.83 -14.53
CA LEU A 113 -16.19 -0.51 -15.09
C LEU A 113 -17.66 -0.69 -15.48
N GLN A 114 -18.55 0.19 -15.02
CA GLN A 114 -19.93 0.25 -15.47
C GLN A 114 -20.00 0.92 -16.85
N VAL A 115 -19.48 0.21 -17.85
CA VAL A 115 -19.67 0.38 -19.30
C VAL A 115 -19.30 1.75 -19.91
N ARG A 116 -18.20 1.77 -20.66
CA ARG A 116 -18.12 2.51 -21.91
C ARG A 116 -17.70 1.52 -23.00
N VAL A 117 -18.70 0.93 -23.64
CA VAL A 117 -18.58 0.42 -25.02
C VAL A 117 -18.72 1.63 -25.94
#